data_AF-A0A6P1HZJ4-F1
#
_entry.id   AF-A0A6P1HZJ4-F1
#
_cell.length_a   1.000
_cell.length_b   1.000
_cell.length_c   1.000
_cell.angle_alpha   90.00
_cell.angle_beta   90.00
_cell.angle_gamma   90.00
#
_symmetry.space_group_name_H-M   'P 1'
#
loop_
_entity.id
_entity.type
_entity.pdbx_description
1 polymer ?
#
loop_
_entity_poly.entity_id
_entity_poly.type
_entity_poly.pdbx_seq_one_letter_code
_entity_poly.pdbx_strand_id
1 'polypeptide(L)'
;MIDYVRTSTVRHSPTGPRRKATAGMAVLAMTLSACGLFGPDQPDTVSQEFVDALNADDVQAAAALTTDPAAASAAITALYDGLGNKDGTFARTEVQESGDGAGTFTMEVTWPFAEGQQWKYSTSGNAAKQGDDWKITWDPAVLAPGLTEDTTVRYTPTTGRPPKVLSASGAPILTEQVVTLVNLDQGADTAAVAALLAPLAPTITPASLQKDVADAQGKPVTAISLRAEDLAPIEAQLTALPGVTLVPQARLLSTDKALASPTLSGLADLWQQGQDTSAGWAVQLVSADGSAESIAGEDGPVAPDITTTLDLPMQTAAERALADTPQQAAIVALRPSTGAVLAVAQNAPADALGPIALTGLYPPGSTFKTVTTSAALQAGSATIDTVLPCPGTENIEGRQIPNDDQFDLGQVPLHTAFARSCNTTMGRLAVGLPADALQNAALQFGLGVDYVTPGLTTVTGNVPIADSPAARVESAIGQGQVTASPFGMALVAASIAHGSTPAPMIVAGQPGTADRTAPPVPAEVTADLRTMMRETVTGGTATALQDIPGLLGKTGTAESGNGPAHGWFVGIKDDLAFAVFVATGDSSAPAVQAAGRFLR
;
A
#
# COMPACT_ATOMS: atom_id res chain seq x y z
N MET A 1 -10.40 -19.70 4.01
CA MET A 1 -10.95 -19.75 2.64
C MET A 1 -11.01 -18.30 2.15
N ILE A 2 -10.14 -17.98 1.20
CA ILE A 2 -10.00 -16.80 0.31
C ILE A 2 -8.50 -16.64 0.11
N ASP A 3 -7.99 -17.31 -0.93
CA ASP A 3 -6.66 -17.11 -1.50
C ASP A 3 -6.66 -15.77 -2.23
N TYR A 4 -5.70 -14.90 -1.89
CA TYR A 4 -5.40 -13.70 -2.67
C TYR A 4 -3.98 -13.83 -3.24
N VAL A 5 -3.84 -14.69 -4.25
CA VAL A 5 -2.65 -14.70 -5.12
C VAL A 5 -2.77 -13.49 -6.04
N ARG A 6 -2.14 -12.37 -5.66
CA ARG A 6 -1.90 -11.24 -6.58
C ARG A 6 -0.73 -11.62 -7.49
N THR A 7 -1.05 -12.10 -8.69
CA THR A 7 -0.12 -12.07 -9.81
C THR A 7 0.06 -10.61 -10.25
N SER A 8 1.24 -10.06 -9.95
CA SER A 8 1.74 -8.83 -10.59
C SER A 8 1.85 -9.09 -12.09
N THR A 9 0.82 -8.72 -12.83
CA THR A 9 0.88 -8.61 -14.30
C THR A 9 1.17 -7.14 -14.59
N VAL A 10 2.43 -6.84 -14.85
CA VAL A 10 2.85 -5.57 -15.43
C VAL A 10 2.21 -5.48 -16.82
N ARG A 11 1.10 -4.74 -16.95
CA ARG A 11 0.50 -4.41 -18.25
C ARG A 11 1.46 -3.51 -19.00
N HIS A 12 2.23 -4.08 -19.92
CA HIS A 12 2.87 -3.31 -20.99
C HIS A 12 1.77 -2.71 -21.87
N SER A 13 1.72 -1.39 -21.93
CA SER A 13 0.92 -0.68 -22.92
C SER A 13 1.59 -0.84 -24.30
N PRO A 14 0.85 -1.07 -25.39
CA PRO A 14 1.42 -1.28 -26.70
C PRO A 14 2.00 0.03 -27.23
N THR A 15 3.32 0.08 -27.39
CA THR A 15 3.98 1.16 -28.12
C THR A 15 3.58 1.08 -29.59
N GLY A 16 2.99 2.16 -30.11
CA GLY A 16 2.56 2.25 -31.51
C GLY A 16 3.73 2.13 -32.50
N PRO A 17 3.46 1.83 -33.78
CA PRO A 17 4.51 1.55 -34.75
C PRO A 17 5.33 2.81 -35.05
N ARG A 18 6.61 2.82 -34.68
CA ARG A 18 7.53 3.90 -35.06
C ARG A 18 8.00 3.71 -36.50
N ARG A 19 7.67 4.71 -37.32
CA ARG A 19 8.10 4.92 -38.71
C ARG A 19 9.62 4.92 -38.80
N LYS A 20 10.19 3.98 -39.57
CA LYS A 20 11.58 4.05 -40.04
C LYS A 20 11.68 5.16 -41.10
N ALA A 21 12.61 6.09 -40.89
CA ALA A 21 12.93 7.13 -41.86
C ALA A 21 13.62 6.51 -43.09
N THR A 22 13.02 6.72 -44.26
CA THR A 22 13.56 6.32 -45.56
C THR A 22 14.69 7.27 -45.96
N ALA A 23 15.93 6.77 -45.99
CA ALA A 23 17.04 7.43 -46.68
C ALA A 23 17.00 7.10 -48.18
N GLY A 24 17.15 8.13 -49.00
CA GLY A 24 16.94 8.12 -50.44
C GLY A 24 17.90 7.22 -51.22
N MET A 25 17.33 6.58 -52.23
CA MET A 25 17.97 5.66 -53.18
C MET A 25 18.65 6.47 -54.31
N ALA A 26 19.98 6.41 -54.40
CA ALA A 26 20.71 6.79 -55.61
C ALA A 26 20.98 5.51 -56.42
N VAL A 27 20.26 5.36 -57.52
CA VAL A 27 20.39 4.24 -58.46
C VAL A 27 21.67 4.42 -59.27
N LEU A 28 22.68 3.60 -59.00
CA LEU A 28 23.78 3.35 -59.93
C LEU A 28 23.62 1.92 -60.46
N ALA A 29 23.24 1.82 -61.74
CA ALA A 29 23.08 0.56 -62.44
C ALA A 29 24.46 -0.08 -62.69
N MET A 30 24.73 -1.25 -62.10
CA MET A 30 25.80 -2.14 -62.54
C MET A 30 25.30 -3.60 -62.54
N THR A 31 25.16 -4.11 -63.76
CA THR A 31 25.17 -5.50 -64.26
C THR A 31 25.11 -6.66 -63.25
N LEU A 32 24.03 -7.43 -63.36
CA LEU A 32 23.91 -8.81 -62.89
C LEU A 32 25.08 -9.67 -63.39
N SER A 33 25.90 -10.15 -62.45
CA SER A 33 26.68 -11.37 -62.59
C SER A 33 26.31 -12.28 -61.43
N ALA A 34 25.43 -13.25 -61.73
CA ALA A 34 25.09 -14.31 -60.81
C ALA A 34 26.22 -15.35 -60.80
N CYS A 35 27.17 -15.20 -59.86
CA CYS A 35 28.15 -16.22 -59.49
C CYS A 35 28.47 -16.09 -57.98
N GLY A 36 28.18 -17.15 -57.20
CA GLY A 36 28.80 -17.52 -55.92
C GLY A 36 28.85 -16.48 -54.79
N LEU A 37 27.89 -16.52 -53.87
CA LEU A 37 27.89 -15.76 -52.60
C LEU A 37 28.68 -16.43 -51.46
N PHE A 38 29.40 -17.53 -51.73
CA PHE A 38 30.23 -18.23 -50.75
C PHE A 38 31.68 -17.77 -50.90
N GLY A 39 32.10 -16.82 -50.07
CA GLY A 39 33.52 -16.71 -49.74
C GLY A 39 34.00 -18.01 -49.08
N PRO A 40 35.31 -18.31 -49.07
CA PRO A 40 35.79 -19.46 -48.30
C PRO A 40 35.29 -19.34 -46.87
N ASP A 41 34.73 -20.42 -46.32
CA ASP A 41 34.47 -20.50 -44.88
C ASP A 41 35.78 -20.13 -44.19
N GLN A 42 35.74 -19.06 -43.40
CA GLN A 42 36.87 -18.47 -42.71
C GLN A 42 36.41 -18.08 -41.31
N PRO A 43 37.34 -17.85 -40.36
CA PRO A 43 37.00 -17.36 -39.03
C PRO A 43 36.10 -16.11 -39.08
N ASP A 44 36.26 -15.25 -40.08
CA ASP A 44 35.46 -14.03 -40.23
C ASP A 44 33.98 -14.34 -40.55
N THR A 45 33.70 -15.21 -41.52
CA THR A 45 32.32 -15.48 -41.95
C THR A 45 31.53 -16.22 -40.88
N VAL A 46 32.09 -17.31 -40.33
CA VAL A 46 31.38 -18.13 -39.32
C VAL A 46 31.12 -17.34 -38.03
N SER A 47 32.04 -16.47 -37.62
CA SER A 47 31.83 -15.61 -36.44
C SER A 47 30.80 -14.51 -36.70
N GLN A 48 30.70 -13.98 -37.93
CA GLN A 48 29.64 -13.03 -38.28
C GLN A 48 28.27 -13.71 -38.25
N GLU A 49 28.13 -14.88 -38.86
CA GLU A 49 26.87 -15.61 -38.91
C GLU A 49 26.40 -16.01 -37.51
N PHE A 50 27.33 -16.34 -36.61
CA PHE A 50 27.02 -16.62 -35.22
C PHE A 50 26.49 -15.38 -34.49
N VAL A 51 27.17 -14.25 -34.65
CA VAL A 51 26.72 -12.97 -34.08
C VAL A 51 25.37 -12.54 -34.65
N ASP A 52 25.16 -12.71 -35.96
CA ASP A 52 23.89 -12.39 -36.62
C ASP A 52 22.76 -13.28 -36.11
N ALA A 53 23.02 -14.57 -35.90
CA ALA A 53 22.06 -15.50 -35.33
C ALA A 53 21.70 -15.17 -33.87
N LEU A 54 22.69 -14.79 -33.05
CA LEU A 54 22.45 -14.34 -31.68
C LEU A 54 21.59 -13.07 -31.65
N ASN A 55 21.91 -12.07 -32.48
CA ASN A 55 21.14 -10.83 -32.61
C ASN A 55 19.74 -11.03 -33.22
N ALA A 56 19.52 -12.15 -33.92
CA ALA A 56 18.22 -12.54 -34.49
C ALA A 56 17.39 -13.41 -33.53
N ASP A 57 17.87 -13.65 -32.31
CA ASP A 57 17.30 -14.57 -31.32
C ASP A 57 17.17 -16.03 -31.80
N ASP A 58 17.92 -16.41 -32.85
CA ASP A 58 17.88 -17.74 -33.45
C ASP A 58 18.93 -18.66 -32.78
N VAL A 59 18.55 -19.17 -31.61
CA VAL A 59 19.37 -20.08 -30.80
C VAL A 59 19.82 -21.31 -31.59
N GLN A 60 18.97 -21.86 -32.47
CA GLN A 60 19.29 -23.07 -33.21
C GLN A 60 20.28 -22.78 -34.35
N ALA A 61 20.11 -21.66 -35.06
CA ALA A 61 21.07 -21.22 -36.06
C ALA A 61 22.44 -20.93 -35.44
N ALA A 62 22.49 -20.22 -34.31
CA ALA A 62 23.73 -19.94 -33.60
C ALA A 62 24.41 -21.24 -33.14
N ALA A 63 23.65 -22.15 -32.54
CA ALA A 63 24.18 -23.43 -32.07
C ALA A 63 24.72 -24.31 -33.21
N ALA A 64 24.06 -24.33 -34.37
CA ALA A 64 24.48 -25.11 -35.53
C ALA A 64 25.85 -24.69 -36.10
N LEU A 65 26.33 -23.48 -35.80
CA LEU A 65 27.64 -22.95 -36.22
C LEU A 65 28.79 -23.37 -35.29
N THR A 66 28.49 -24.11 -34.21
CA THR A 66 29.47 -24.54 -33.20
C THR A 66 29.87 -26.01 -33.36
N THR A 67 30.97 -26.42 -32.72
CA THR A 67 31.41 -27.83 -32.68
C THR A 67 30.53 -28.72 -31.80
N ASP A 68 29.70 -28.14 -30.91
CA ASP A 68 28.72 -28.86 -30.10
C ASP A 68 27.37 -28.10 -30.06
N PRO A 69 26.50 -28.32 -31.06
CA PRO A 69 25.22 -27.63 -31.14
C PRO A 69 24.27 -27.91 -29.95
N ALA A 70 24.37 -29.07 -29.31
CA ALA A 70 23.49 -29.43 -28.21
C ALA A 70 23.87 -28.61 -26.95
N ALA A 71 25.15 -28.59 -26.60
CA ALA A 71 25.66 -27.77 -25.49
C ALA A 71 25.47 -26.27 -25.75
N ALA A 72 25.72 -25.82 -27.00
CA ALA A 72 25.53 -24.43 -27.40
C ALA A 72 24.09 -23.95 -27.24
N SER A 73 23.12 -24.73 -27.75
CA SER A 73 21.72 -24.38 -27.65
C SER A 73 21.25 -24.29 -26.20
N ALA A 74 21.71 -25.20 -25.34
CA ALA A 74 21.39 -25.18 -23.91
C ALA A 74 21.96 -23.94 -23.20
N ALA A 75 23.24 -23.61 -23.43
CA ALA A 75 23.89 -22.48 -22.79
C ALA A 75 23.34 -21.12 -23.25
N ILE A 76 23.06 -20.95 -24.54
CA ILE A 76 22.45 -19.71 -25.07
C ILE A 76 21.05 -19.52 -24.46
N THR A 77 20.27 -20.60 -24.37
CA THR A 77 18.93 -20.54 -23.74
C THR A 77 19.04 -20.17 -22.26
N ALA A 78 19.96 -20.81 -21.52
CA ALA A 78 20.18 -20.52 -20.10
C ALA A 78 20.67 -19.09 -19.85
N LEU A 79 21.50 -18.53 -20.75
CA LEU A 79 21.92 -17.13 -20.69
C LEU A 79 20.72 -16.18 -20.80
N TYR A 80 19.86 -16.39 -21.81
CA TYR A 80 18.68 -15.56 -22.05
C TYR A 80 17.68 -15.66 -20.90
N ASP A 81 17.41 -16.88 -20.42
CA ASP A 81 16.53 -17.12 -19.29
C ASP A 81 17.07 -16.48 -18.00
N GLY A 82 18.38 -16.58 -17.78
CA GLY A 82 19.05 -16.06 -16.58
C GLY A 82 19.14 -14.53 -16.54
N LEU A 83 19.32 -13.88 -17.68
CA LEU A 83 19.28 -12.41 -17.81
C LEU A 83 17.85 -11.86 -17.89
N GLY A 84 16.86 -12.72 -18.15
CA GLY A 84 15.44 -12.36 -18.18
C GLY A 84 15.00 -11.61 -19.43
N ASN A 85 15.88 -11.44 -20.42
CA ASN A 85 15.56 -10.85 -21.73
C ASN A 85 16.50 -11.41 -22.83
N LYS A 86 16.17 -11.11 -24.09
CA LYS A 86 16.99 -11.46 -25.27
C LYS A 86 17.52 -10.21 -25.98
N ASP A 87 17.46 -9.05 -25.34
CA ASP A 87 17.75 -7.76 -25.96
C ASP A 87 19.26 -7.47 -26.07
N GLY A 88 20.10 -8.49 -25.82
CA GLY A 88 21.54 -8.42 -25.96
C GLY A 88 21.96 -8.09 -27.38
N THR A 89 22.83 -7.10 -27.54
CA THR A 89 23.44 -6.76 -28.83
C THR A 89 24.86 -7.28 -28.85
N PHE A 90 25.17 -8.09 -29.87
CA PHE A 90 26.46 -8.71 -30.10
C PHE A 90 27.13 -8.06 -31.32
N ALA A 91 28.38 -7.63 -31.19
CA ALA A 91 29.14 -7.03 -32.26
C ALA A 91 30.53 -7.66 -32.34
N ARG A 92 30.83 -8.32 -33.46
CA ARG A 92 32.17 -8.82 -33.74
C ARG A 92 33.11 -7.64 -34.03
N THR A 93 34.26 -7.56 -33.36
CA THR A 93 35.18 -6.41 -33.47
C THR A 93 36.55 -6.78 -34.04
N GLU A 94 37.08 -7.96 -33.70
CA GLU A 94 38.39 -8.42 -34.18
C GLU A 94 38.29 -9.86 -34.67
N VAL A 95 39.06 -10.19 -35.71
CA VAL A 95 39.23 -11.55 -36.22
C VAL A 95 40.68 -11.74 -36.61
N GLN A 96 41.29 -12.83 -36.15
CA GLN A 96 42.65 -13.20 -36.51
C GLN A 96 42.67 -14.65 -36.97
N GLU A 97 43.14 -14.88 -38.21
CA GLU A 97 43.40 -16.22 -38.71
C GLU A 97 44.85 -16.60 -38.37
N SER A 98 45.04 -17.73 -37.71
CA SER A 98 46.33 -18.38 -37.58
C SER A 98 46.51 -19.34 -38.75
N GLY A 99 47.68 -19.31 -39.41
CA GLY A 99 47.93 -19.96 -40.71
C GLY A 99 47.77 -21.50 -40.80
N ASP A 100 47.18 -22.13 -39.79
CA ASP A 100 47.02 -23.58 -39.63
C ASP A 100 45.54 -24.02 -39.55
N GLY A 101 44.60 -23.26 -40.13
CA GLY A 101 43.18 -23.62 -40.13
C GLY A 101 42.47 -23.41 -38.78
N ALA A 102 42.98 -22.48 -37.99
CA ALA A 102 42.38 -21.99 -36.76
C ALA A 102 42.33 -20.46 -36.76
N GLY A 103 41.40 -19.88 -36.05
CA GLY A 103 41.30 -18.44 -35.89
C GLY A 103 40.65 -18.06 -34.57
N THR A 104 40.80 -16.80 -34.20
CA THR A 104 40.18 -16.21 -33.02
C THR A 104 39.33 -15.03 -33.45
N PHE A 105 38.28 -14.75 -32.69
CA PHE A 105 37.46 -13.56 -32.88
C PHE A 105 37.08 -12.97 -31.53
N THR A 106 36.83 -11.67 -31.52
CA THR A 106 36.38 -10.92 -30.35
C THR A 106 34.97 -10.38 -30.59
N MET A 107 34.15 -10.43 -29.55
CA MET A 107 32.80 -9.90 -29.52
C MET A 107 32.67 -8.88 -28.40
N GLU A 108 32.16 -7.70 -28.75
CA GLU A 108 31.62 -6.74 -27.80
C GLU A 108 30.13 -7.01 -27.62
N VAL A 109 29.70 -7.14 -26.36
CA VAL A 109 28.32 -7.47 -26.01
C VAL A 109 27.75 -6.39 -25.12
N THR A 110 26.52 -5.98 -25.39
CA THR A 110 25.77 -5.03 -24.58
C THR A 110 24.41 -5.61 -24.23
N TRP A 111 24.13 -5.77 -22.94
CA TRP A 111 22.82 -6.16 -22.42
C TRP A 111 22.10 -4.97 -21.80
N PRO A 112 20.91 -4.60 -22.28
CA PRO A 112 20.09 -3.61 -21.63
C PRO A 112 19.24 -4.23 -20.51
N PHE A 113 19.07 -3.50 -19.40
CA PHE A 113 18.14 -3.83 -18.33
C PHE A 113 17.12 -2.70 -18.19
N ALA A 114 17.12 -1.96 -17.08
CA ALA A 114 16.31 -0.75 -16.93
C ALA A 114 16.93 0.47 -17.62
N GLU A 115 16.21 1.59 -17.69
CA GLU A 115 16.70 2.84 -18.27
C GLU A 115 18.00 3.27 -17.58
N GLY A 116 19.09 3.37 -18.36
CA GLY A 116 20.43 3.70 -17.86
C GLY A 116 21.25 2.52 -17.32
N GLN A 117 20.65 1.33 -17.16
CA GLN A 117 21.32 0.12 -16.66
C GLN A 117 21.68 -0.81 -17.83
N GLN A 118 22.97 -1.09 -18.01
CA GLN A 118 23.44 -1.97 -19.06
C GLN A 118 24.72 -2.70 -18.65
N TRP A 119 24.84 -3.97 -19.04
CA TRP A 119 26.08 -4.72 -18.90
C TRP A 119 26.83 -4.73 -20.23
N LYS A 120 28.04 -4.15 -20.23
CA LYS A 120 28.93 -4.13 -21.39
C LYS A 120 30.18 -4.94 -21.09
N TYR A 121 30.53 -5.85 -21.98
CA TYR A 121 31.72 -6.66 -21.86
C TYR A 121 32.25 -7.11 -23.21
N SER A 122 33.53 -7.50 -23.21
CA SER A 122 34.18 -8.16 -24.34
C SER A 122 34.39 -9.64 -24.02
N THR A 123 34.21 -10.50 -25.02
CA THR A 123 34.55 -11.94 -24.97
C THR A 123 35.25 -12.37 -26.25
N SER A 124 35.91 -13.52 -26.23
CA SER A 124 36.63 -14.05 -27.39
C SER A 124 36.28 -15.52 -27.61
N GLY A 125 36.20 -15.91 -28.88
CA GLY A 125 35.95 -17.28 -29.31
C GLY A 125 37.02 -17.78 -30.25
N ASN A 126 37.10 -19.11 -30.40
CA ASN A 126 37.96 -19.77 -31.36
C ASN A 126 37.11 -20.36 -32.48
N ALA A 127 37.62 -20.31 -33.70
CA ALA A 127 37.06 -21.00 -34.86
C ALA A 127 38.11 -21.98 -35.41
N ALA A 128 37.67 -23.15 -35.83
CA ALA A 128 38.54 -24.16 -36.43
C ALA A 128 37.86 -24.81 -37.62
N LYS A 129 38.67 -25.21 -38.60
CA LYS A 129 38.17 -25.93 -39.77
C LYS A 129 37.84 -27.38 -39.41
N GLN A 130 36.62 -27.81 -39.71
CA GLN A 130 36.13 -29.18 -39.49
C GLN A 130 35.62 -29.76 -40.82
N GLY A 131 36.47 -30.51 -41.51
CA GLY A 131 36.19 -30.95 -42.88
C GLY A 131 36.38 -29.79 -43.86
N ASP A 132 35.35 -29.48 -44.65
CA ASP A 132 35.34 -28.33 -45.56
C ASP A 132 34.80 -27.05 -44.90
N ASP A 133 34.04 -27.19 -43.80
CA ASP A 133 33.35 -26.09 -43.13
C ASP A 133 34.18 -25.53 -41.95
N TRP A 134 33.94 -24.27 -41.59
CA TRP A 134 34.43 -23.72 -40.32
C TRP A 134 33.36 -23.77 -39.23
N LYS A 135 33.78 -24.09 -38.01
CA LYS A 135 32.92 -24.09 -36.82
C LYS A 135 33.57 -23.29 -35.71
N ILE A 136 32.75 -22.61 -34.92
CA ILE A 136 33.19 -22.06 -33.63
C ILE A 136 33.47 -23.24 -32.71
N THR A 137 34.70 -23.33 -32.21
CA THR A 137 35.04 -24.30 -31.16
C THR A 137 34.25 -23.91 -29.92
N TRP A 138 33.31 -24.76 -29.54
CA TRP A 138 32.36 -24.47 -28.49
C TRP A 138 33.08 -24.37 -27.13
N ASP A 139 32.91 -23.22 -26.49
CA ASP A 139 33.31 -22.91 -25.13
C ASP A 139 32.25 -21.92 -24.61
N PRO A 140 31.51 -22.23 -23.53
CA PRO A 140 30.49 -21.32 -22.97
C PRO A 140 31.04 -19.91 -22.69
N ALA A 141 32.34 -19.76 -22.42
CA ALA A 141 32.97 -18.47 -22.19
C ALA A 141 32.82 -17.49 -23.39
N VAL A 142 32.59 -18.01 -24.61
CA VAL A 142 32.30 -17.18 -25.80
C VAL A 142 31.02 -16.36 -25.67
N LEU A 143 30.10 -16.75 -24.78
CA LEU A 143 28.85 -16.03 -24.56
C LEU A 143 28.99 -14.94 -23.49
N ALA A 144 29.68 -15.24 -22.39
CA ALA A 144 29.79 -14.36 -21.23
C ALA A 144 31.08 -14.64 -20.41
N PRO A 145 31.70 -13.63 -19.80
CA PRO A 145 32.87 -13.80 -18.95
C PRO A 145 32.61 -14.77 -17.81
N GLY A 146 33.51 -15.75 -17.63
CA GLY A 146 33.45 -16.73 -16.54
C GLY A 146 32.44 -17.85 -16.72
N LEU A 147 31.68 -17.88 -17.81
CA LEU A 147 30.73 -18.96 -18.08
C LEU A 147 31.46 -20.27 -18.40
N THR A 148 31.05 -21.32 -17.73
CA THR A 148 31.48 -22.73 -17.90
C THR A 148 30.25 -23.63 -18.06
N GLU A 149 30.45 -24.92 -18.33
CA GLU A 149 29.37 -25.91 -18.44
C GLU A 149 28.54 -26.06 -17.14
N ASP A 150 29.12 -25.75 -15.98
CA ASP A 150 28.50 -25.91 -14.66
C ASP A 150 27.98 -24.60 -14.06
N THR A 151 28.01 -23.51 -14.83
CA THR A 151 27.60 -22.19 -14.36
C THR A 151 26.54 -21.57 -15.27
N THR A 152 25.73 -20.69 -14.69
CA THR A 152 24.75 -19.88 -15.41
C THR A 152 24.92 -18.42 -15.04
N VAL A 153 24.45 -17.52 -15.90
CA VAL A 153 24.41 -16.09 -15.59
C VAL A 153 23.02 -15.74 -15.05
N ARG A 154 22.95 -14.84 -14.08
CA ARG A 154 21.69 -14.35 -13.50
C ARG A 154 21.70 -12.84 -13.33
N TYR A 155 20.67 -12.16 -13.84
CA TYR A 155 20.39 -10.77 -13.49
C TYR A 155 19.72 -10.69 -12.10
N THR A 156 20.17 -9.79 -11.24
CA THR A 156 19.55 -9.53 -9.95
C THR A 156 19.56 -8.03 -9.62
N PRO A 157 18.42 -7.44 -9.20
CA PRO A 157 18.42 -6.07 -8.67
C PRO A 157 19.24 -5.99 -7.39
N THR A 158 20.02 -4.93 -7.23
CA THR A 158 20.75 -4.63 -5.99
C THR A 158 20.07 -3.47 -5.27
N THR A 159 19.90 -3.56 -3.95
CA THR A 159 19.40 -2.42 -3.18
C THR A 159 20.53 -1.72 -2.45
N GLY A 160 20.44 -0.39 -2.36
CA GLY A 160 21.28 0.38 -1.43
C GLY A 160 20.91 0.07 0.03
N ARG A 161 21.46 0.86 0.96
CA ARG A 161 21.05 0.77 2.37
C ARG A 161 19.52 0.94 2.49
N PRO A 162 18.81 0.04 3.18
CA PRO A 162 17.37 0.14 3.32
C PRO A 162 16.98 1.42 4.09
N PRO A 163 15.99 2.20 3.61
CA PRO A 163 15.56 3.40 4.29
C PRO A 163 14.89 3.07 5.62
N LYS A 164 14.83 4.05 6.51
CA LYS A 164 14.03 3.97 7.73
C LYS A 164 12.71 4.67 7.53
N VAL A 165 11.69 4.21 8.26
CA VAL A 165 10.46 4.99 8.45
C VAL A 165 10.52 5.61 9.84
N LEU A 166 10.37 6.93 9.92
CA LEU A 166 10.53 7.72 11.13
C LEU A 166 9.18 8.34 11.56
N SER A 167 8.97 8.52 12.86
CA SER A 167 7.87 9.31 13.41
C SER A 167 8.05 10.81 13.13
N ALA A 168 7.06 11.62 13.50
CA ALA A 168 7.15 13.08 13.43
C ALA A 168 8.31 13.67 14.28
N SER A 169 8.75 12.95 15.31
CA SER A 169 9.89 13.35 16.16
C SER A 169 11.24 12.83 15.66
N GLY A 170 11.27 12.08 14.56
CA GLY A 170 12.48 11.46 14.00
C GLY A 170 12.85 10.11 14.64
N ALA A 171 12.01 9.56 15.54
CA ALA A 171 12.24 8.24 16.11
C ALA A 171 11.90 7.15 15.07
N PRO A 172 12.70 6.09 14.91
CA PRO A 172 12.40 5.03 13.95
C PRO A 172 11.15 4.26 14.37
N ILE A 173 10.19 4.12 13.45
CA ILE A 173 8.95 3.35 13.64
C ILE A 173 8.97 2.04 12.87
N LEU A 174 9.50 2.02 11.64
CA LEU A 174 9.75 0.79 10.89
C LEU A 174 11.23 0.76 10.47
N THR A 175 11.85 -0.40 10.64
CA THR A 175 13.23 -0.67 10.22
C THR A 175 13.33 -2.06 9.63
N GLU A 176 14.23 -2.24 8.67
CA GLU A 176 14.58 -3.57 8.20
C GLU A 176 15.31 -4.31 9.32
N GLN A 177 14.77 -5.46 9.70
CA GLN A 177 15.27 -6.33 10.74
C GLN A 177 15.38 -7.75 10.18
N VAL A 178 16.38 -8.50 10.66
CA VAL A 178 16.47 -9.92 10.37
C VAL A 178 15.54 -10.66 11.32
N VAL A 179 14.59 -11.40 10.75
CA VAL A 179 13.82 -12.41 11.45
C VAL A 179 14.22 -13.78 10.96
N THR A 180 14.11 -14.78 11.83
CA THR A 180 14.39 -16.16 11.47
C THR A 180 13.08 -16.91 11.39
N LEU A 181 12.80 -17.47 10.22
CA LEU A 181 11.68 -18.39 10.04
C LEU A 181 12.01 -19.71 10.71
N VAL A 182 11.11 -20.19 11.56
CA VAL A 182 11.15 -21.54 12.13
C VAL A 182 10.31 -22.44 11.23
N ASN A 183 10.97 -23.20 10.35
CA ASN A 183 10.31 -24.08 9.40
C ASN A 183 10.29 -25.52 9.91
N LEU A 184 9.20 -26.22 9.65
CA LEU A 184 8.95 -27.61 10.03
C LEU A 184 8.76 -28.47 8.77
N ASP A 185 9.46 -29.59 8.71
CA ASP A 185 9.25 -30.65 7.73
C ASP A 185 8.20 -31.67 8.22
N GLN A 186 7.80 -32.59 7.34
CA GLN A 186 6.76 -33.61 7.62
C GLN A 186 7.08 -34.49 8.85
N GLY A 187 8.35 -34.70 9.17
CA GLY A 187 8.81 -35.52 10.29
C GLY A 187 9.11 -34.76 11.59
N ALA A 188 8.83 -33.46 11.66
CA ALA A 188 9.22 -32.64 12.80
C ALA A 188 8.42 -32.97 14.08
N ASP A 189 9.08 -32.88 15.23
CA ASP A 189 8.42 -33.01 16.55
C ASP A 189 7.64 -31.73 16.90
N THR A 190 6.40 -31.68 16.43
CA THR A 190 5.49 -30.54 16.65
C THR A 190 5.20 -30.26 18.12
N ALA A 191 5.29 -31.26 19.01
CA ALA A 191 5.08 -31.07 20.44
C ALA A 191 6.28 -30.35 21.09
N ALA A 192 7.50 -30.79 20.75
CA ALA A 192 8.72 -30.13 21.23
C ALA A 192 8.83 -28.70 20.71
N VAL A 193 8.50 -28.46 19.43
CA VAL A 193 8.51 -27.10 18.85
C VAL A 193 7.48 -26.21 19.53
N ALA A 194 6.23 -26.65 19.65
CA ALA A 194 5.19 -25.84 20.29
C ALA A 194 5.52 -25.52 21.76
N ALA A 195 6.17 -26.43 22.49
CA ALA A 195 6.60 -26.18 23.86
C ALA A 195 7.64 -25.05 23.97
N LEU A 196 8.59 -24.98 23.02
CA LEU A 196 9.58 -23.90 22.95
C LEU A 196 8.93 -22.56 22.55
N LEU A 197 7.91 -22.60 21.68
CA LEU A 197 7.23 -21.40 21.18
C LEU A 197 6.15 -20.87 22.13
N ALA A 198 5.62 -21.68 23.03
CA ALA A 198 4.49 -21.32 23.90
C ALA A 198 4.66 -20.00 24.69
N PRO A 199 5.86 -19.63 25.21
CA PRO A 199 6.04 -18.34 25.90
C PRO A 199 5.90 -17.13 24.98
N LEU A 200 6.14 -17.30 23.67
CA LEU A 200 6.14 -16.23 22.67
C LEU A 200 4.82 -16.16 21.89
N ALA A 201 4.25 -17.33 21.59
CA ALA A 201 3.03 -17.47 20.79
C ALA A 201 2.17 -18.61 21.35
N PRO A 202 1.40 -18.37 22.44
CA PRO A 202 0.62 -19.41 23.10
C PRO A 202 -0.53 -19.98 22.23
N THR A 203 -0.87 -19.31 21.14
CA THR A 203 -1.84 -19.79 20.14
C THR A 203 -1.26 -20.85 19.21
N ILE A 204 0.06 -21.01 19.14
CA ILE A 204 0.73 -22.07 18.40
C ILE A 204 0.78 -23.31 19.30
N THR A 205 -0.01 -24.31 18.95
CA THR A 205 -0.16 -25.55 19.72
C THR A 205 0.42 -26.74 18.95
N PRO A 206 0.72 -27.87 19.62
CA PRO A 206 1.12 -29.09 18.91
C PRO A 206 0.10 -29.50 17.85
N ALA A 207 -1.19 -29.39 18.17
CA ALA A 207 -2.29 -29.74 17.27
C ALA A 207 -2.39 -28.81 16.05
N SER A 208 -2.18 -27.50 16.23
CA SER A 208 -2.18 -26.56 15.09
C SER A 208 -0.99 -26.83 14.17
N LEU A 209 0.22 -27.00 14.72
CA LEU A 209 1.40 -27.30 13.92
C LEU A 209 1.28 -28.65 13.18
N GLN A 210 0.77 -29.68 13.85
CA GLN A 210 0.57 -30.99 13.21
C GLN A 210 -0.44 -30.91 12.08
N LYS A 211 -1.50 -30.12 12.24
CA LYS A 211 -2.45 -29.84 11.18
C LYS A 211 -1.78 -29.13 10.00
N ASP A 212 -1.05 -28.05 10.26
CA ASP A 212 -0.42 -27.26 9.20
C ASP A 212 0.59 -28.10 8.40
N VAL A 213 1.41 -28.91 9.08
CA VAL A 213 2.37 -29.84 8.46
C VAL A 213 1.66 -30.91 7.62
N ALA A 214 0.55 -31.47 8.11
CA ALA A 214 -0.24 -32.45 7.35
C ALA A 214 -0.88 -31.83 6.10
N ASP A 215 -1.43 -30.61 6.23
CA ASP A 215 -2.08 -29.89 5.13
C ASP A 215 -1.08 -29.46 4.05
N ALA A 216 0.21 -29.29 4.39
CA ALA A 216 1.27 -28.89 3.48
C ALA A 216 1.77 -29.98 2.51
N GLN A 217 1.29 -31.23 2.65
CA GLN A 217 1.53 -32.33 1.71
C GLN A 217 3.02 -32.57 1.39
N GLY A 218 3.88 -32.50 2.42
CA GLY A 218 5.32 -32.74 2.29
C GLY A 218 6.16 -31.50 1.97
N LYS A 219 5.54 -30.31 1.84
CA LYS A 219 6.25 -29.03 1.79
C LYS A 219 6.57 -28.53 3.21
N PRO A 220 7.72 -27.85 3.43
CA PRO A 220 8.02 -27.22 4.71
C PRO A 220 6.98 -26.17 5.09
N VAL A 221 6.66 -26.08 6.38
CA VAL A 221 5.71 -25.11 6.95
C VAL A 221 6.43 -24.16 7.88
N THR A 222 6.25 -22.85 7.70
CA THR A 222 6.73 -21.85 8.65
C THR A 222 5.80 -21.78 9.86
N ALA A 223 6.27 -22.21 11.03
CA ALA A 223 5.53 -22.10 12.28
C ALA A 223 5.38 -20.64 12.73
N ILE A 224 6.50 -19.91 12.70
CA ILE A 224 6.58 -18.53 13.20
C ILE A 224 7.83 -17.86 12.61
N SER A 225 7.80 -16.53 12.56
CA SER A 225 9.00 -15.70 12.33
C SER A 225 9.42 -15.06 13.65
N LEU A 226 10.65 -15.29 14.10
CA LEU A 226 11.17 -14.77 15.37
C LEU A 226 12.17 -13.66 15.13
N ARG A 227 12.08 -12.57 15.88
CA ARG A 227 13.16 -11.57 15.95
C ARG A 227 14.35 -12.16 16.71
N ALA A 228 15.54 -11.61 16.47
CA ALA A 228 16.78 -12.12 17.06
C ALA A 228 16.70 -12.24 18.60
N GLU A 229 16.08 -11.28 19.28
CA GLU A 229 15.92 -11.30 20.73
C GLU A 229 14.96 -12.38 21.26
N ASP A 230 13.96 -12.76 20.45
CA ASP A 230 13.00 -13.83 20.81
C ASP A 230 13.58 -15.22 20.48
N LEU A 231 14.39 -15.30 19.42
CA LEU A 231 15.03 -16.54 19.01
C LEU A 231 16.20 -16.91 19.93
N ALA A 232 17.03 -15.95 20.32
CA ALA A 232 18.29 -16.20 21.04
C ALA A 232 18.16 -17.14 22.26
N PRO A 233 17.09 -17.07 23.10
CA PRO A 233 16.91 -17.99 24.21
C PRO A 233 16.61 -19.44 23.81
N ILE A 234 16.05 -19.67 22.61
CA ILE A 234 15.55 -20.98 22.15
C ILE A 234 16.24 -21.53 20.89
N GLU A 235 17.17 -20.78 20.29
CA GLU A 235 17.80 -21.10 19.00
C GLU A 235 18.51 -22.46 19.00
N ALA A 236 19.34 -22.72 20.02
CA ALA A 236 20.09 -23.96 20.13
C ALA A 236 19.18 -25.18 20.29
N GLN A 237 18.04 -25.01 20.98
CA GLN A 237 17.07 -26.07 21.19
C GLN A 237 16.29 -26.35 19.90
N LEU A 238 15.85 -25.30 19.19
CA LEU A 238 15.19 -25.45 17.89
C LEU A 238 16.10 -26.11 16.85
N THR A 239 17.37 -25.70 16.79
CA THR A 239 18.37 -26.27 15.85
C THR A 239 18.64 -27.76 16.10
N ALA A 240 18.50 -28.20 17.35
CA ALA A 240 18.69 -29.60 17.71
C ALA A 240 17.50 -30.51 17.35
N LEU A 241 16.34 -29.94 17.01
CA LEU A 241 15.13 -30.71 16.69
C LEU A 241 15.18 -31.23 15.23
N PRO A 242 15.05 -32.54 15.01
CA PRO A 242 14.96 -33.09 13.65
C PRO A 242 13.77 -32.51 12.88
N GLY A 243 13.99 -32.20 11.59
CA GLY A 243 12.96 -31.63 10.72
C GLY A 243 12.64 -30.16 11.01
N VAL A 244 13.46 -29.46 11.80
CA VAL A 244 13.36 -28.01 12.00
C VAL A 244 14.50 -27.32 11.26
N THR A 245 14.18 -26.31 10.45
CA THR A 245 15.16 -25.46 9.77
C THR A 245 14.94 -24.00 10.15
N LEU A 246 16.04 -23.30 10.43
CA LEU A 246 16.04 -21.89 10.78
C LEU A 246 16.56 -21.09 9.59
N VAL A 247 15.70 -20.22 9.03
CA VAL A 247 16.03 -19.46 7.82
C VAL A 247 15.96 -17.96 8.12
N PRO A 248 17.11 -17.27 8.23
CA PRO A 248 17.16 -15.82 8.38
C PRO A 248 16.58 -15.12 7.15
N GLN A 249 15.80 -14.07 7.36
CA GLN A 249 15.18 -13.25 6.32
C GLN A 249 15.07 -11.80 6.78
N ALA A 250 15.43 -10.86 5.89
CA ALA A 250 15.17 -9.45 6.11
C ALA A 250 13.66 -9.14 5.96
N ARG A 251 13.13 -8.36 6.90
CA ARG A 251 11.75 -7.89 6.91
C ARG A 251 11.70 -6.47 7.45
N LEU A 252 10.92 -5.60 6.80
CA LEU A 252 10.55 -4.31 7.38
C LEU A 252 9.56 -4.54 8.53
N LEU A 253 9.96 -4.19 9.75
CA LEU A 253 9.16 -4.43 10.96
C LEU A 253 9.11 -3.20 11.85
N SER A 254 8.05 -3.13 12.65
CA SER A 254 7.96 -2.11 13.69
C SER A 254 9.11 -2.22 14.69
N THR A 255 9.67 -1.08 15.09
CA THR A 255 10.69 -1.05 16.14
C THR A 255 10.09 -1.47 17.49
N ASP A 256 8.87 -1.05 17.77
CA ASP A 256 8.07 -1.47 18.92
C ASP A 256 7.00 -2.50 18.51
N LYS A 257 6.99 -3.68 19.14
CA LYS A 257 5.98 -4.73 18.90
C LYS A 257 4.58 -4.31 19.36
N ALA A 258 4.48 -3.38 20.31
CA ALA A 258 3.22 -2.88 20.82
C ALA A 258 2.61 -1.78 19.93
N LEU A 259 3.40 -1.17 19.03
CA LEU A 259 2.91 -0.16 18.10
C LEU A 259 2.09 -0.83 16.98
N ALA A 260 0.78 -0.62 17.01
CA ALA A 260 -0.16 -1.01 15.98
C ALA A 260 -0.79 0.24 15.35
N SER A 261 -0.74 0.30 14.02
CA SER A 261 -1.50 1.30 13.27
C SER A 261 -1.85 0.78 11.87
N PRO A 262 -3.10 0.99 11.41
CA PRO A 262 -3.48 0.72 10.02
C PRO A 262 -2.65 1.48 8.99
N THR A 263 -1.92 2.53 9.38
CA THR A 263 -1.05 3.31 8.47
C THR A 263 0.26 2.59 8.12
N LEU A 264 0.70 1.62 8.93
CA LEU A 264 2.00 0.97 8.75
C LEU A 264 2.10 0.17 7.44
N SER A 265 0.99 -0.39 6.97
CA SER A 265 0.96 -1.14 5.69
C SER A 265 1.22 -0.22 4.50
N GLY A 266 0.54 0.93 4.43
CA GLY A 266 0.77 1.91 3.36
C GLY A 266 2.19 2.47 3.39
N LEU A 267 2.75 2.69 4.59
CA LEU A 267 4.15 3.10 4.75
C LEU A 267 5.14 2.02 4.31
N ALA A 268 4.84 0.74 4.55
CA ALA A 268 5.65 -0.38 4.08
C ALA A 268 5.61 -0.52 2.55
N ASP A 269 4.43 -0.34 1.94
CA ASP A 269 4.29 -0.34 0.48
C ASP A 269 5.09 0.81 -0.15
N LEU A 270 5.01 2.01 0.43
CA LEU A 270 5.79 3.17 -0.03
C LEU A 270 7.30 2.94 0.13
N TRP A 271 7.71 2.32 1.24
CA TRP A 271 9.10 1.94 1.48
C TRP A 271 9.61 0.96 0.42
N GLN A 272 8.82 -0.07 0.08
CA GLN A 272 9.19 -1.06 -0.93
C GLN A 272 9.27 -0.41 -2.32
N GLN A 273 8.30 0.44 -2.68
CA GLN A 273 8.34 1.21 -3.91
C GLN A 273 9.59 2.09 -4.01
N GLY A 274 9.99 2.71 -2.89
CA GLY A 274 11.24 3.47 -2.80
C GLY A 274 12.47 2.61 -3.07
N GLN A 275 12.54 1.42 -2.46
CA GLN A 275 13.62 0.47 -2.71
C GLN A 275 13.67 0.03 -4.16
N ASP A 276 12.54 -0.37 -4.74
CA ASP A 276 12.45 -0.83 -6.13
C ASP A 276 12.87 0.27 -7.12
N THR A 277 12.45 1.51 -6.86
CA THR A 277 12.81 2.68 -7.69
C THR A 277 14.29 3.03 -7.56
N SER A 278 14.88 2.81 -6.38
CA SER A 278 16.30 3.04 -6.12
C SER A 278 17.18 1.84 -6.46
N ALA A 279 16.62 0.74 -6.97
CA ALA A 279 17.39 -0.48 -7.19
C ALA A 279 18.45 -0.26 -8.28
N GLY A 280 19.68 -0.63 -7.94
CA GLY A 280 20.74 -0.87 -8.91
C GLY A 280 20.58 -2.25 -9.55
N TRP A 281 21.66 -2.73 -10.14
CA TRP A 281 21.66 -4.00 -10.86
C TRP A 281 22.97 -4.74 -10.66
N ALA A 282 22.90 -6.06 -10.70
CA ALA A 282 24.06 -6.91 -10.79
C ALA A 282 23.80 -8.08 -11.73
N VAL A 283 24.87 -8.56 -12.34
CA VAL A 283 24.93 -9.81 -13.06
C VAL A 283 25.81 -10.75 -12.27
N GLN A 284 25.29 -11.94 -11.98
CA GLN A 284 25.96 -12.96 -11.18
C GLN A 284 26.25 -14.19 -12.01
N LEU A 285 27.40 -14.82 -11.75
CA LEU A 285 27.69 -16.18 -12.14
C LEU A 285 27.19 -17.11 -11.03
N VAL A 286 26.35 -18.08 -11.37
CA VAL A 286 25.73 -19.03 -10.43
C VAL A 286 26.21 -20.44 -10.75
N SER A 287 26.87 -21.08 -9.79
CA SER A 287 27.39 -22.44 -9.91
C SER A 287 26.30 -23.49 -9.65
N ALA A 288 26.52 -24.74 -10.07
CA ALA A 288 25.62 -25.86 -9.83
C ALA A 288 25.31 -26.14 -8.35
N ASP A 289 26.19 -25.75 -7.43
CA ASP A 289 25.98 -25.85 -5.96
C ASP A 289 25.13 -24.71 -5.38
N GLY A 290 24.72 -23.74 -6.21
CA GLY A 290 23.92 -22.58 -5.83
C GLY A 290 24.73 -21.38 -5.35
N SER A 291 26.06 -21.49 -5.25
CA SER A 291 26.92 -20.34 -4.97
C SER A 291 26.84 -19.32 -6.11
N ALA A 292 26.89 -18.04 -5.76
CA ALA A 292 26.79 -16.94 -6.73
C ALA A 292 27.85 -15.87 -6.47
N GLU A 293 28.50 -15.40 -7.55
CA GLU A 293 29.49 -14.32 -7.54
C GLU A 293 29.04 -13.21 -8.50
N SER A 294 29.15 -11.94 -8.08
CA SER A 294 28.79 -10.82 -8.96
C SER A 294 29.95 -10.51 -9.92
N ILE A 295 29.67 -10.56 -11.22
CA ILE A 295 30.65 -10.32 -12.30
C ILE A 295 30.50 -8.93 -12.94
N ALA A 296 29.36 -8.26 -12.71
CA ALA A 296 29.12 -6.86 -13.06
C ALA A 296 27.98 -6.30 -12.20
N GLY A 297 27.92 -4.99 -12.08
CA GLY A 297 26.80 -4.31 -11.43
C GLY A 297 27.15 -2.93 -10.90
N GLU A 298 26.11 -2.21 -10.51
CA GLU A 298 26.18 -0.94 -9.80
C GLU A 298 25.13 -0.98 -8.67
N ASP A 299 25.56 -0.68 -7.44
CA ASP A 299 24.63 -0.54 -6.33
C ASP A 299 23.64 0.60 -6.60
N GLY A 300 22.40 0.38 -6.16
CA GLY A 300 21.38 1.41 -6.20
C GLY A 300 21.72 2.58 -5.28
N PRO A 301 21.29 3.83 -5.59
CA PRO A 301 21.37 4.90 -4.62
C PRO A 301 20.64 4.53 -3.33
N VAL A 302 21.08 5.09 -2.20
CA VAL A 302 20.36 4.93 -0.93
C VAL A 302 19.00 5.62 -1.06
N ALA A 303 17.92 4.84 -0.93
CA ALA A 303 16.58 5.40 -0.87
C ALA A 303 16.44 6.33 0.35
N PRO A 304 15.73 7.47 0.23
CA PRO A 304 15.58 8.40 1.33
C PRO A 304 14.71 7.82 2.46
N ASP A 305 15.06 8.17 3.69
CA ASP A 305 14.22 7.86 4.85
C ASP A 305 12.83 8.51 4.71
N ILE A 306 11.78 7.80 5.12
CA ILE A 306 10.40 8.28 5.10
C ILE A 306 10.11 8.89 6.47
N THR A 307 10.03 10.21 6.54
CA THR A 307 9.57 10.90 7.76
C THR A 307 8.05 11.02 7.75
N THR A 308 7.40 10.43 8.75
CA THR A 308 5.93 10.45 8.87
C THR A 308 5.43 11.61 9.74
N THR A 309 4.12 11.81 9.75
CA THR A 309 3.43 12.75 10.63
C THR A 309 2.94 12.11 11.94
N LEU A 310 3.16 10.81 12.13
CA LEU A 310 2.69 10.09 13.32
C LEU A 310 3.34 10.63 14.60
N ASP A 311 2.50 11.03 15.55
CA ASP A 311 2.89 11.41 16.89
C ASP A 311 2.79 10.17 17.79
N LEU A 312 3.93 9.59 18.16
CA LEU A 312 3.97 8.33 18.90
C LEU A 312 3.25 8.39 20.27
N PRO A 313 3.46 9.42 21.11
CA PRO A 313 2.67 9.58 22.33
C PRO A 313 1.15 9.57 22.07
N MET A 314 0.69 10.29 21.05
CA MET A 314 -0.72 10.34 20.69
C MET A 314 -1.24 9.01 20.13
N GLN A 315 -0.45 8.33 19.30
CA GLN A 315 -0.76 7.00 18.77
C GLN A 315 -0.97 6.01 19.91
N THR A 316 -0.01 5.95 20.85
CA THR A 316 -0.12 5.08 22.03
C THR A 316 -1.30 5.45 22.93
N ALA A 317 -1.61 6.74 23.09
CA ALA A 317 -2.80 7.17 23.83
C ALA A 317 -4.10 6.69 23.15
N ALA A 318 -4.16 6.77 21.81
CA ALA A 318 -5.31 6.30 21.03
C ALA A 318 -5.47 4.77 21.13
N GLU A 319 -4.38 4.00 21.04
CA GLU A 319 -4.41 2.54 21.21
C GLU A 319 -4.89 2.14 22.61
N ARG A 320 -4.32 2.75 23.65
CA ARG A 320 -4.74 2.51 25.05
C ARG A 320 -6.20 2.87 25.29
N ALA A 321 -6.68 3.94 24.68
CA ALA A 321 -8.08 4.34 24.79
C ALA A 321 -9.06 3.29 24.23
N LEU A 322 -8.60 2.45 23.30
CA LEU A 322 -9.40 1.40 22.66
C LEU A 322 -9.20 0.00 23.26
N ALA A 323 -8.14 -0.22 24.04
CA ALA A 323 -7.75 -1.55 24.52
C ALA A 323 -8.85 -2.32 25.26
N ASP A 324 -9.62 -1.62 26.10
CA ASP A 324 -10.70 -2.23 26.90
C ASP A 324 -12.07 -2.20 26.20
N THR A 325 -12.14 -1.79 24.94
CA THR A 325 -13.38 -1.79 24.16
C THR A 325 -13.57 -3.15 23.48
N PRO A 326 -14.59 -3.95 23.83
CA PRO A 326 -14.77 -5.29 23.26
C PRO A 326 -15.30 -5.26 21.82
N GLN A 327 -16.03 -4.21 21.44
CA GLN A 327 -16.50 -4.03 20.06
C GLN A 327 -15.40 -3.50 19.15
N GLN A 328 -15.58 -3.62 17.83
CA GLN A 328 -14.69 -2.98 16.85
C GLN A 328 -14.68 -1.46 17.11
N ALA A 329 -13.50 -0.91 17.33
CA ALA A 329 -13.37 0.51 17.63
C ALA A 329 -12.15 1.12 16.94
N ALA A 330 -12.27 2.39 16.58
CA ALA A 330 -11.24 3.15 15.88
C ALA A 330 -11.19 4.60 16.36
N ILE A 331 -9.97 5.17 16.37
CA ILE A 331 -9.69 6.58 16.61
C ILE A 331 -8.81 7.07 15.46
N VAL A 332 -9.21 8.16 14.82
CA VAL A 332 -8.41 8.87 13.81
C VAL A 332 -8.23 10.31 14.25
N ALA A 333 -6.99 10.79 14.27
CA ALA A 333 -6.62 12.13 14.69
C ALA A 333 -5.80 12.84 13.61
N LEU A 334 -6.19 14.07 13.28
CA LEU A 334 -5.53 14.95 12.32
C LEU A 334 -5.20 16.28 12.97
N ARG A 335 -4.16 16.94 12.44
CA ARG A 335 -3.88 18.35 12.66
C ARG A 335 -4.62 19.20 11.62
N PRO A 336 -5.64 19.99 11.99
CA PRO A 336 -6.39 20.81 11.07
C PRO A 336 -5.54 21.77 10.25
N SER A 337 -4.54 22.43 10.86
CA SER A 337 -3.71 23.44 10.19
C SER A 337 -2.84 22.92 9.05
N THR A 338 -2.53 21.62 9.02
CA THR A 338 -1.61 21.04 8.03
C THR A 338 -2.15 19.80 7.32
N GLY A 339 -3.26 19.21 7.79
CA GLY A 339 -3.76 17.91 7.33
C GLY A 339 -2.90 16.72 7.77
N ALA A 340 -1.95 16.93 8.68
CA ALA A 340 -1.09 15.87 9.17
C ALA A 340 -1.93 14.82 9.93
N VAL A 341 -1.81 13.56 9.55
CA VAL A 341 -2.41 12.43 10.28
C VAL A 341 -1.50 12.11 11.46
N LEU A 342 -1.97 12.40 12.67
CA LEU A 342 -1.18 12.32 13.90
C LEU A 342 -1.28 10.94 14.55
N ALA A 343 -2.47 10.33 14.52
CA ALA A 343 -2.69 8.99 15.04
C ALA A 343 -3.85 8.30 14.30
N VAL A 344 -3.70 7.00 14.09
CA VAL A 344 -4.72 6.10 13.55
C VAL A 344 -4.63 4.80 14.35
N ALA A 345 -5.56 4.60 15.26
CA ALA A 345 -5.63 3.42 16.11
C ALA A 345 -6.94 2.68 15.85
N GLN A 346 -6.89 1.36 15.93
CA GLN A 346 -8.06 0.50 15.99
C GLN A 346 -7.70 -0.74 16.83
N ASN A 347 -8.69 -1.41 17.42
CA ASN A 347 -8.44 -2.55 18.31
C ASN A 347 -8.47 -3.89 17.56
N ALA A 348 -8.08 -4.98 18.25
CA ALA A 348 -7.97 -6.30 17.63
C ALA A 348 -9.25 -6.80 16.91
N PRO A 349 -10.48 -6.59 17.43
CA PRO A 349 -11.71 -6.90 16.68
C PRO A 349 -11.83 -6.10 15.37
N ALA A 350 -11.40 -4.84 15.36
CA ALA A 350 -11.37 -4.01 14.15
C ALA A 350 -10.27 -4.43 13.17
N ASP A 351 -9.08 -4.80 13.67
CA ASP A 351 -7.97 -5.28 12.84
C ASP A 351 -8.34 -6.53 12.01
N ALA A 352 -9.17 -7.41 12.56
CA ALA A 352 -9.68 -8.59 11.86
C ALA A 352 -10.50 -8.26 10.60
N LEU A 353 -10.96 -7.00 10.44
CA LEU A 353 -11.73 -6.52 9.29
C LEU A 353 -10.90 -5.68 8.32
N GLY A 354 -9.60 -5.52 8.56
CA GLY A 354 -8.73 -4.61 7.81
C GLY A 354 -8.78 -3.17 8.35
N PRO A 355 -8.38 -2.16 7.56
CA PRO A 355 -8.16 -0.80 8.05
C PRO A 355 -9.47 0.00 8.18
N ILE A 356 -10.42 -0.45 9.01
CA ILE A 356 -11.74 0.19 9.13
C ILE A 356 -11.65 1.66 9.57
N ALA A 357 -10.59 2.03 10.30
CA ALA A 357 -10.32 3.42 10.66
C ALA A 357 -10.16 4.34 9.43
N LEU A 358 -9.59 3.82 8.33
CA LEU A 358 -9.24 4.57 7.13
C LEU A 358 -10.24 4.37 5.98
N THR A 359 -10.85 3.18 5.87
CA THR A 359 -11.67 2.81 4.71
C THR A 359 -13.02 2.17 5.05
N GLY A 360 -13.31 1.91 6.32
CA GLY A 360 -14.58 1.31 6.74
C GLY A 360 -15.71 2.30 6.55
N LEU A 361 -16.79 1.91 5.87
CA LEU A 361 -17.93 2.78 5.57
C LEU A 361 -19.14 2.41 6.43
N TYR A 362 -19.59 3.35 7.25
CA TYR A 362 -20.74 3.16 8.13
C TYR A 362 -21.64 4.41 8.10
N PRO A 363 -22.93 4.30 8.45
CA PRO A 363 -23.75 5.49 8.64
C PRO A 363 -23.14 6.37 9.75
N PRO A 364 -22.84 7.66 9.49
CA PRO A 364 -22.22 8.57 10.48
C PRO A 364 -23.18 8.97 11.61
N GLY A 365 -24.48 8.71 11.43
CA GLY A 365 -25.52 9.10 12.37
C GLY A 365 -25.48 10.59 12.68
N SER A 366 -25.82 10.94 13.92
CA SER A 366 -25.95 12.35 14.32
C SER A 366 -24.67 13.18 14.27
N THR A 367 -23.48 12.61 14.00
CA THR A 367 -22.28 13.42 13.71
C THR A 367 -22.42 14.15 12.37
N PHE A 368 -23.16 13.59 11.41
CA PHE A 368 -23.46 14.20 10.11
C PHE A 368 -24.34 15.46 10.20
N LYS A 369 -25.00 15.69 11.35
CA LYS A 369 -25.75 16.93 11.57
C LYS A 369 -24.87 18.17 11.50
N THR A 370 -23.56 18.04 11.65
CA THR A 370 -22.60 19.11 11.32
C THR A 370 -22.73 19.57 9.87
N VAL A 371 -22.81 18.62 8.93
CA VAL A 371 -23.03 18.86 7.50
C VAL A 371 -24.43 19.43 7.23
N THR A 372 -25.46 18.80 7.79
CA THR A 372 -26.86 19.26 7.64
C THR A 372 -27.06 20.68 8.13
N THR A 373 -26.50 20.99 9.30
CA THR A 373 -26.60 22.33 9.90
C THR A 373 -25.83 23.35 9.08
N SER A 374 -24.64 22.99 8.57
CA SER A 374 -23.90 23.84 7.63
C SER A 374 -24.74 24.21 6.40
N ALA A 375 -25.38 23.22 5.78
CA ALA A 375 -26.23 23.45 4.61
C ALA A 375 -27.43 24.38 4.93
N ALA A 376 -28.06 24.19 6.08
CA ALA A 376 -29.20 25.02 6.52
C ALA A 376 -28.79 26.48 6.81
N LEU A 377 -27.64 26.69 7.45
CA LEU A 377 -27.09 28.02 7.73
C LEU A 377 -26.71 28.73 6.41
N GLN A 378 -26.04 28.04 5.49
CA GLN A 378 -25.66 28.59 4.18
C GLN A 378 -26.88 28.94 3.31
N ALA A 379 -27.97 28.17 3.43
CA ALA A 379 -29.22 28.45 2.73
C ALA A 379 -30.03 29.61 3.37
N GLY A 380 -29.59 30.17 4.50
CA GLY A 380 -30.33 31.18 5.26
C GLY A 380 -31.65 30.67 5.83
N SER A 381 -31.83 29.35 5.92
CA SER A 381 -33.07 28.72 6.42
C SER A 381 -33.19 28.82 7.95
N ALA A 382 -32.06 28.98 8.64
CA ALA A 382 -31.98 29.23 10.06
C ALA A 382 -30.69 29.99 10.42
N THR A 383 -30.67 30.56 11.61
CA THR A 383 -29.48 31.01 12.34
C THR A 383 -29.33 30.14 13.58
N ILE A 384 -28.20 30.21 14.30
CA ILE A 384 -28.01 29.44 15.53
C ILE A 384 -29.07 29.75 16.61
N ASP A 385 -29.65 30.96 16.61
CA ASP A 385 -30.67 31.41 17.56
C ASP A 385 -32.11 31.18 17.07
N THR A 386 -32.30 30.68 15.84
CA THR A 386 -33.63 30.39 15.33
C THR A 386 -34.30 29.33 16.18
N VAL A 387 -35.43 29.69 16.79
CA VAL A 387 -36.23 28.77 17.63
C VAL A 387 -37.02 27.81 16.74
N LEU A 388 -36.74 26.52 16.89
CA LEU A 388 -37.28 25.46 16.05
C LEU A 388 -37.98 24.39 16.92
N PRO A 389 -38.99 23.69 16.36
CA PRO A 389 -39.61 22.55 17.03
C PRO A 389 -38.63 21.38 17.12
N CYS A 390 -38.62 20.72 18.28
CA CYS A 390 -37.94 19.46 18.53
C CYS A 390 -38.90 18.48 19.24
N PRO A 391 -39.99 18.05 18.57
CA PRO A 391 -40.91 17.08 19.13
C PRO A 391 -40.24 15.69 19.21
N GLY A 392 -40.71 14.85 20.12
CA GLY A 392 -40.19 13.48 20.29
C GLY A 392 -40.30 12.59 19.06
N THR A 393 -41.33 12.81 18.23
CA THR A 393 -41.48 12.20 16.92
C THR A 393 -42.13 13.17 15.95
N GLU A 394 -41.83 13.05 14.65
CA GLU A 394 -42.42 13.90 13.62
C GLU A 394 -42.60 13.15 12.30
N ASN A 395 -43.71 13.39 11.61
CA ASN A 395 -43.89 12.97 10.22
C ASN A 395 -43.56 14.15 9.30
N ILE A 396 -42.52 13.99 8.49
CA ILE A 396 -42.01 15.01 7.58
C ILE A 396 -42.18 14.48 6.16
N GLU A 397 -43.12 15.06 5.41
CA GLU A 397 -43.39 14.69 4.00
C GLU A 397 -43.57 13.18 3.79
N GLY A 398 -44.26 12.50 4.72
CA GLY A 398 -44.55 11.07 4.66
C GLY A 398 -43.52 10.18 5.36
N ARG A 399 -42.42 10.74 5.90
CA ARG A 399 -41.41 10.00 6.66
C ARG A 399 -41.51 10.29 8.16
N GLN A 400 -41.85 9.27 8.94
CA GLN A 400 -41.93 9.34 10.41
C GLN A 400 -40.55 9.12 11.06
N ILE A 401 -39.98 10.13 11.72
CA ILE A 401 -38.70 10.01 12.42
C ILE A 401 -38.85 10.26 13.94
N PRO A 402 -38.21 9.45 14.79
CA PRO A 402 -38.12 9.70 16.23
C PRO A 402 -36.82 10.42 16.61
N ASN A 403 -36.85 11.16 17.71
CA ASN A 403 -35.65 11.44 18.49
C ASN A 403 -35.23 10.19 19.27
N ASP A 404 -33.96 10.16 19.71
CA ASP A 404 -33.48 9.11 20.61
C ASP A 404 -34.34 9.06 21.89
N ASP A 405 -34.75 7.87 22.33
CA ASP A 405 -35.75 7.67 23.40
C ASP A 405 -37.02 8.55 23.28
N GLN A 406 -37.34 9.04 22.08
CA GLN A 406 -38.42 9.98 21.81
C GLN A 406 -38.41 11.26 22.67
N PHE A 407 -37.22 11.76 23.07
CA PHE A 407 -37.15 12.99 23.87
C PHE A 407 -37.79 14.18 23.15
N ASP A 408 -38.45 15.05 23.91
CA ASP A 408 -39.11 16.26 23.40
C ASP A 408 -38.54 17.49 24.12
N LEU A 409 -38.09 18.48 23.35
CA LEU A 409 -37.56 19.75 23.90
C LEU A 409 -38.53 20.92 23.70
N GLY A 410 -39.68 20.69 23.06
CA GLY A 410 -40.60 21.73 22.62
C GLY A 410 -39.96 22.64 21.57
N GLN A 411 -39.93 23.93 21.86
CA GLN A 411 -39.36 24.97 20.99
C GLN A 411 -38.03 25.43 21.59
N VAL A 412 -36.92 25.17 20.89
CA VAL A 412 -35.57 25.55 21.35
C VAL A 412 -34.76 26.19 20.22
N PRO A 413 -33.77 27.04 20.52
CA PRO A 413 -32.83 27.51 19.52
C PRO A 413 -32.11 26.37 18.80
N LEU A 414 -31.70 26.59 17.54
CA LEU A 414 -30.95 25.62 16.73
C LEU A 414 -29.70 25.12 17.45
N HIS A 415 -28.98 26.00 18.16
CA HIS A 415 -27.79 25.61 18.92
C HIS A 415 -28.09 24.51 19.96
N THR A 416 -29.20 24.65 20.71
CA THR A 416 -29.65 23.65 21.68
C THR A 416 -30.21 22.39 21.00
N ALA A 417 -30.97 22.51 19.90
CA ALA A 417 -31.44 21.36 19.14
C ALA A 417 -30.26 20.53 18.59
N PHE A 418 -29.20 21.19 18.11
CA PHE A 418 -27.96 20.55 17.69
C PHE A 418 -27.24 19.87 18.87
N ALA A 419 -27.08 20.58 19.98
CA ALA A 419 -26.36 20.09 21.17
C ALA A 419 -27.05 18.90 21.85
N ARG A 420 -28.39 18.87 21.82
CA ARG A 420 -29.21 17.74 22.28
C ARG A 420 -29.47 16.71 21.18
N SER A 421 -28.91 16.90 19.99
CA SER A 421 -28.97 15.95 18.89
C SER A 421 -30.41 15.65 18.40
N CYS A 422 -31.25 16.67 18.27
CA CYS A 422 -32.62 16.52 17.78
C CYS A 422 -32.67 16.00 16.32
N ASN A 423 -33.34 14.89 16.07
CA ASN A 423 -33.55 14.34 14.71
C ASN A 423 -34.65 15.10 13.98
N THR A 424 -35.76 15.37 14.65
CA THR A 424 -36.96 16.01 14.07
C THR A 424 -36.64 17.40 13.52
N THR A 425 -35.95 18.24 14.30
CA THR A 425 -35.44 19.55 13.83
C THR A 425 -34.57 19.43 12.58
N MET A 426 -33.65 18.47 12.53
CA MET A 426 -32.69 18.33 11.41
C MET A 426 -33.39 17.82 10.14
N GLY A 427 -34.31 16.86 10.28
CA GLY A 427 -35.15 16.43 9.17
C GLY A 427 -35.99 17.56 8.61
N ARG A 428 -36.54 18.43 9.47
CA ARG A 428 -37.37 19.58 9.08
C ARG A 428 -36.55 20.64 8.34
N LEU A 429 -35.32 20.91 8.78
CA LEU A 429 -34.41 21.81 8.06
C LEU A 429 -34.05 21.25 6.68
N ALA A 430 -33.69 19.96 6.61
CA ALA A 430 -33.19 19.36 5.39
C ALA A 430 -34.26 19.18 4.30
N VAL A 431 -35.52 18.92 4.66
CA VAL A 431 -36.58 18.72 3.65
C VAL A 431 -36.84 19.98 2.81
N GLY A 432 -36.55 21.17 3.37
CA GLY A 432 -36.63 22.45 2.67
C GLY A 432 -35.44 22.77 1.77
N LEU A 433 -34.36 21.98 1.84
CA LEU A 433 -33.15 22.20 1.04
C LEU A 433 -33.25 21.53 -0.34
N PRO A 434 -32.50 22.03 -1.35
CA PRO A 434 -32.29 21.34 -2.62
C PRO A 434 -31.78 19.90 -2.43
N ALA A 435 -32.06 19.01 -3.39
CA ALA A 435 -31.73 17.58 -3.31
C ALA A 435 -30.23 17.30 -3.14
N ASP A 436 -29.38 18.15 -3.72
CA ASP A 436 -27.92 18.06 -3.69
C ASP A 436 -27.28 18.87 -2.55
N ALA A 437 -28.06 19.62 -1.75
CA ALA A 437 -27.52 20.55 -0.75
C ALA A 437 -26.66 19.84 0.32
N LEU A 438 -27.08 18.65 0.76
CA LEU A 438 -26.32 17.86 1.74
C LEU A 438 -25.03 17.28 1.13
N GLN A 439 -25.06 16.86 -0.13
CA GLN A 439 -23.88 16.41 -0.86
C GLN A 439 -22.88 17.57 -1.04
N ASN A 440 -23.36 18.72 -1.51
CA ASN A 440 -22.52 19.90 -1.71
C ASN A 440 -21.87 20.34 -0.40
N ALA A 441 -22.63 20.40 0.71
CA ALA A 441 -22.07 20.72 2.02
C ALA A 441 -21.06 19.67 2.51
N ALA A 442 -21.30 18.37 2.27
CA ALA A 442 -20.36 17.31 2.64
C ALA A 442 -19.01 17.46 1.92
N LEU A 443 -19.04 17.78 0.62
CA LEU A 443 -17.84 18.01 -0.19
C LEU A 443 -17.01 19.19 0.34
N GLN A 444 -17.66 20.26 0.82
CA GLN A 444 -16.96 21.40 1.44
C GLN A 444 -16.20 21.03 2.72
N PHE A 445 -16.54 19.90 3.35
CA PHE A 445 -15.85 19.34 4.51
C PHE A 445 -14.89 18.18 4.16
N GLY A 446 -14.77 17.84 2.88
CA GLY A 446 -13.93 16.73 2.40
C GLY A 446 -14.58 15.35 2.44
N LEU A 447 -15.85 15.25 2.82
CA LEU A 447 -16.58 13.97 2.86
C LEU A 447 -17.16 13.65 1.48
N GLY A 448 -16.79 12.50 0.90
CA GLY A 448 -17.07 12.16 -0.49
C GLY A 448 -16.00 12.65 -1.48
N VAL A 449 -14.85 13.09 -0.98
CA VAL A 449 -13.64 13.40 -1.76
C VAL A 449 -12.63 12.26 -1.55
N ASP A 450 -12.02 11.79 -2.63
CA ASP A 450 -10.95 10.80 -2.58
C ASP A 450 -9.58 11.48 -2.69
N TYR A 451 -8.58 10.94 -1.99
CA TYR A 451 -7.24 11.51 -1.94
C TYR A 451 -6.21 10.46 -2.37
N VAL A 452 -5.36 10.84 -3.32
CA VAL A 452 -4.12 10.10 -3.59
C VAL A 452 -3.04 10.63 -2.65
N THR A 453 -2.75 9.89 -1.59
CA THR A 453 -1.80 10.29 -0.54
C THR A 453 -0.65 9.27 -0.43
N PRO A 454 0.61 9.69 -0.57
CA PRO A 454 1.75 8.77 -0.43
C PRO A 454 1.73 8.05 0.92
N GLY A 455 1.78 6.72 0.89
CA GLY A 455 1.78 5.88 2.10
C GLY A 455 0.46 5.81 2.86
N LEU A 456 -0.65 6.35 2.33
CA LEU A 456 -1.95 6.36 2.99
C LEU A 456 -3.09 6.12 2.00
N THR A 457 -3.78 4.99 2.16
CA THR A 457 -5.00 4.68 1.42
C THR A 457 -6.22 4.95 2.29
N THR A 458 -7.09 5.85 1.84
CA THR A 458 -8.27 6.30 2.59
C THR A 458 -9.51 6.35 1.71
N VAL A 459 -10.67 6.14 2.31
CA VAL A 459 -11.97 6.50 1.74
C VAL A 459 -12.64 7.42 2.73
N THR A 460 -13.18 8.56 2.30
CA THR A 460 -13.81 9.50 3.24
C THR A 460 -15.26 9.12 3.53
N GLY A 461 -16.03 8.77 2.50
CA GLY A 461 -17.44 8.46 2.63
C GLY A 461 -18.18 8.63 1.30
N ASN A 462 -19.51 8.54 1.36
CA ASN A 462 -20.37 8.81 0.23
C ASN A 462 -21.65 9.50 0.71
N VAL A 463 -21.99 10.62 0.07
CA VAL A 463 -23.22 11.37 0.31
C VAL A 463 -23.97 11.47 -1.02
N PRO A 464 -24.91 10.56 -1.29
CA PRO A 464 -25.72 10.62 -2.50
C PRO A 464 -26.62 11.85 -2.53
N ILE A 465 -27.04 12.25 -3.74
CA ILE A 465 -28.13 13.20 -3.93
C ILE A 465 -29.41 12.60 -3.35
N ALA A 466 -30.14 13.40 -2.57
CA ALA A 466 -31.37 12.97 -1.89
C ALA A 466 -32.61 13.48 -2.65
N ASP A 467 -33.00 12.78 -3.71
CA ASP A 467 -34.05 13.25 -4.64
C ASP A 467 -35.45 13.31 -4.02
N SER A 468 -35.74 12.44 -3.04
CA SER A 468 -37.05 12.43 -2.35
C SER A 468 -37.01 13.15 -1.00
N PRO A 469 -38.14 13.72 -0.54
CA PRO A 469 -38.24 14.26 0.81
C PRO A 469 -37.85 13.25 1.90
N ALA A 470 -38.29 12.00 1.77
CA ALA A 470 -37.93 10.93 2.70
C ALA A 470 -36.42 10.66 2.73
N ALA A 471 -35.76 10.62 1.56
CA ALA A 471 -34.31 10.46 1.48
C ALA A 471 -33.57 11.65 2.11
N ARG A 472 -34.06 12.88 1.93
CA ARG A 472 -33.50 14.09 2.58
C ARG A 472 -33.60 14.00 4.09
N VAL A 473 -34.77 13.60 4.62
CA VAL A 473 -35.00 13.44 6.06
C VAL A 473 -34.06 12.40 6.68
N GLU A 474 -33.86 11.25 6.03
CA GLU A 474 -32.89 10.24 6.49
C GLU A 474 -31.44 10.73 6.42
N SER A 475 -31.06 11.30 5.28
CA SER A 475 -29.70 11.78 5.07
C SER A 475 -29.34 12.88 6.06
N ALA A 476 -30.30 13.74 6.43
CA ALA A 476 -30.13 14.84 7.37
C ALA A 476 -29.62 14.43 8.75
N ILE A 477 -29.93 13.20 9.16
CA ILE A 477 -29.55 12.64 10.46
C ILE A 477 -28.41 11.61 10.33
N GLY A 478 -27.76 11.54 9.15
CA GLY A 478 -26.66 10.62 8.86
C GLY A 478 -27.09 9.16 8.70
N GLN A 479 -28.33 8.96 8.24
CA GLN A 479 -28.94 7.65 7.97
C GLN A 479 -29.25 7.49 6.47
N GLY A 480 -29.90 6.39 6.11
CA GLY A 480 -30.26 6.09 4.73
C GLY A 480 -29.07 5.60 3.92
N GLN A 481 -28.67 6.38 2.90
CA GLN A 481 -27.58 6.01 1.98
C GLN A 481 -26.27 6.76 2.25
N VAL A 482 -26.25 7.62 3.27
CA VAL A 482 -25.06 8.34 3.69
C VAL A 482 -24.11 7.37 4.41
N THR A 483 -22.85 7.33 3.97
CA THR A 483 -21.79 6.59 4.65
C THR A 483 -20.56 7.46 4.86
N ALA A 484 -19.82 7.19 5.92
CA ALA A 484 -18.56 7.83 6.23
C ALA A 484 -17.60 6.83 6.88
N SER A 485 -16.30 7.06 6.70
CA SER A 485 -15.28 6.40 7.50
C SER A 485 -14.92 7.23 8.75
N PRO A 486 -14.29 6.61 9.75
CA PRO A 486 -13.71 7.35 10.87
C PRO A 486 -12.75 8.43 10.40
N PHE A 487 -11.91 8.13 9.41
CA PHE A 487 -11.07 9.12 8.74
C PHE A 487 -11.87 10.27 8.10
N GLY A 488 -12.94 9.98 7.36
CA GLY A 488 -13.77 11.01 6.75
C GLY A 488 -14.45 11.91 7.78
N MET A 489 -14.94 11.36 8.89
CA MET A 489 -15.53 12.15 9.97
C MET A 489 -14.49 12.96 10.75
N ALA A 490 -13.26 12.45 10.88
CA ALA A 490 -12.15 13.23 11.45
C ALA A 490 -11.75 14.38 10.51
N LEU A 491 -11.82 14.16 9.19
CA LEU A 491 -11.61 15.21 8.18
C LEU A 491 -12.72 16.27 8.24
N VAL A 492 -13.99 15.89 8.44
CA VAL A 492 -15.08 16.84 8.67
C VAL A 492 -14.78 17.73 9.89
N ALA A 493 -14.37 17.14 11.01
CA ALA A 493 -13.97 17.90 12.19
C ALA A 493 -12.76 18.82 11.93
N ALA A 494 -11.77 18.34 11.16
CA ALA A 494 -10.60 19.13 10.78
C ALA A 494 -10.99 20.33 9.91
N SER A 495 -11.89 20.13 8.95
CA SER A 495 -12.43 21.18 8.08
C SER A 495 -13.19 22.24 8.88
N ILE A 496 -13.99 21.83 9.88
CA ILE A 496 -14.69 22.77 10.79
C ILE A 496 -13.68 23.55 11.65
N ALA A 497 -12.62 22.89 12.14
CA ALA A 497 -11.60 23.54 12.96
C ALA A 497 -10.78 24.56 12.15
N HIS A 498 -10.36 24.19 10.94
CA HIS A 498 -9.48 25.00 10.10
C HIS A 498 -10.22 26.09 9.29
N GLY A 499 -11.49 25.84 8.93
CA GLY A 499 -12.29 26.71 8.04
C GLY A 499 -12.24 26.30 6.57
N SER A 500 -11.37 25.37 6.20
CA SER A 500 -11.32 24.72 4.89
C SER A 500 -10.82 23.29 5.04
N THR A 501 -11.11 22.42 4.06
CA THR A 501 -10.66 21.03 4.10
C THR A 501 -9.13 20.95 3.96
N PRO A 502 -8.41 20.45 4.98
CA PRO A 502 -6.98 20.25 4.85
C PRO A 502 -6.67 19.01 4.00
N ALA A 503 -5.61 19.07 3.19
CA ALA A 503 -5.14 17.94 2.42
C ALA A 503 -4.46 16.91 3.36
N PRO A 504 -4.98 15.68 3.48
CA PRO A 504 -4.42 14.67 4.39
C PRO A 504 -2.97 14.32 4.05
N MET A 505 -2.14 14.12 5.06
CA MET A 505 -0.71 13.88 4.89
C MET A 505 -0.22 12.90 5.96
N ILE A 506 0.36 11.76 5.55
CA ILE A 506 1.09 10.84 6.46
C ILE A 506 2.60 10.96 6.30
N VAL A 507 3.10 11.31 5.11
CA VAL A 507 4.52 11.57 4.84
C VAL A 507 4.75 13.07 4.91
N ALA A 508 5.64 13.51 5.79
CA ALA A 508 5.90 14.93 6.05
C ALA A 508 6.30 15.66 4.74
N GLY A 509 5.58 16.74 4.43
CA GLY A 509 5.79 17.54 3.22
C GLY A 509 5.16 16.99 1.94
N GLN A 510 4.42 15.88 2.01
CA GLN A 510 3.77 15.26 0.86
C GLN A 510 2.25 15.12 1.09
N PRO A 511 1.49 16.23 1.02
CA PRO A 511 0.04 16.18 1.18
C PRO A 511 -0.64 15.44 0.02
N GLY A 512 -1.77 14.83 0.32
CA GLY A 512 -2.59 14.12 -0.64
C GLY A 512 -3.19 15.05 -1.69
N THR A 513 -3.34 14.53 -2.90
CA THR A 513 -4.03 15.23 -3.99
C THR A 513 -5.48 14.77 -4.04
N ALA A 514 -6.42 15.72 -3.89
CA ALA A 514 -7.84 15.46 -3.99
C ALA A 514 -8.26 15.18 -5.44
N ASP A 515 -9.19 14.25 -5.66
CA ASP A 515 -9.77 13.94 -6.96
C ASP A 515 -10.76 15.03 -7.45
N ARG A 516 -11.27 15.84 -6.51
CA ARG A 516 -12.18 16.96 -6.74
C ARG A 516 -12.00 18.03 -5.67
N THR A 517 -12.43 19.25 -5.97
CA THR A 517 -12.37 20.39 -5.04
C THR A 517 -13.74 21.00 -4.84
N ALA A 518 -14.04 21.39 -3.60
CA ALA A 518 -15.21 22.19 -3.24
C ALA A 518 -14.79 23.54 -2.64
N PRO A 519 -15.60 24.59 -2.78
CA PRO A 519 -15.33 25.85 -2.10
C PRO A 519 -15.34 25.64 -0.57
N PRO A 520 -14.53 26.40 0.20
CA PRO A 520 -14.57 26.30 1.64
C PRO A 520 -15.93 26.76 2.19
N VAL A 521 -16.31 26.20 3.33
CA VAL A 521 -17.49 26.64 4.07
C VAL A 521 -17.29 28.11 4.51
N PRO A 522 -18.31 28.97 4.44
CA PRO A 522 -18.20 30.34 4.94
C PRO A 522 -17.69 30.39 6.40
N ALA A 523 -16.80 31.33 6.70
CA ALA A 523 -16.14 31.41 8.00
C ALA A 523 -17.13 31.57 9.17
N GLU A 524 -18.20 32.33 8.96
CA GLU A 524 -19.31 32.50 9.92
C GLU A 524 -20.00 31.17 10.24
N VAL A 525 -20.27 30.34 9.22
CA VAL A 525 -20.92 29.03 9.39
C VAL A 525 -20.01 28.08 10.18
N THR A 526 -18.70 28.07 9.93
CA THR A 526 -17.79 27.24 10.75
C THR A 526 -17.65 27.76 12.18
N ALA A 527 -17.73 29.07 12.41
CA ALA A 527 -17.75 29.64 13.76
C ALA A 527 -19.02 29.27 14.53
N ASP A 528 -20.18 29.32 13.86
CA ASP A 528 -21.45 28.88 14.40
C ASP A 528 -21.45 27.39 14.74
N LEU A 529 -20.93 26.55 13.85
CA LEU A 529 -20.77 25.11 14.12
C LEU A 529 -19.89 24.86 15.35
N ARG A 530 -18.74 25.56 15.48
CA ARG A 530 -17.89 25.45 16.67
C ARG A 530 -18.62 25.86 17.95
N THR A 531 -19.46 26.89 17.90
CA THR A 531 -20.31 27.31 19.03
C THR A 531 -21.29 26.21 19.45
N MET A 532 -22.00 25.60 18.50
CA MET A 532 -22.94 24.51 18.80
C MET A 532 -22.24 23.21 19.24
N MET A 533 -21.05 22.93 18.69
CA MET A 533 -20.20 21.82 19.14
C MET A 533 -19.67 22.06 20.56
N ARG A 534 -19.44 23.31 20.97
CA ARG A 534 -19.10 23.64 22.37
C ARG A 534 -20.26 23.29 23.31
N GLU A 535 -21.47 23.70 22.95
CA GLU A 535 -22.66 23.44 23.78
C GLU A 535 -22.94 21.95 23.93
N THR A 536 -22.65 21.15 22.89
CA THR A 536 -22.74 19.68 22.96
C THR A 536 -21.94 19.12 24.14
N VAL A 537 -20.75 19.68 24.41
CA VAL A 537 -19.87 19.27 25.51
C VAL A 537 -20.27 19.90 26.83
N THR A 538 -20.67 21.18 26.86
CA THR A 538 -20.95 21.89 28.13
C THR A 538 -22.35 21.66 28.69
N GLY A 539 -23.31 21.29 27.84
CA GLY A 539 -24.71 21.13 28.25
C GLY A 539 -25.52 20.15 27.41
N GLY A 540 -24.93 19.50 26.41
CA GLY A 540 -25.60 18.59 25.50
C GLY A 540 -25.31 17.12 25.76
N THR A 541 -25.19 16.35 24.68
CA THR A 541 -25.02 14.89 24.71
C THR A 541 -23.61 14.42 25.11
N ALA A 542 -22.62 15.30 25.17
CA ALA A 542 -21.22 14.96 25.50
C ALA A 542 -20.74 15.53 26.85
N THR A 543 -21.65 15.77 27.79
CA THR A 543 -21.33 16.35 29.12
C THR A 543 -20.37 15.52 29.97
N ALA A 544 -20.20 14.23 29.67
CA ALA A 544 -19.16 13.38 30.27
C ALA A 544 -17.71 13.82 29.95
N LEU A 545 -17.53 14.75 29.01
CA LEU A 545 -16.24 15.32 28.61
C LEU A 545 -16.07 16.79 28.99
N GLN A 546 -16.99 17.34 29.80
CA GLN A 546 -16.95 18.76 30.21
C GLN A 546 -15.71 19.11 31.05
N ASP A 547 -15.04 18.10 31.62
CA ASP A 547 -13.79 18.24 32.36
C ASP A 547 -12.59 18.57 31.46
N ILE A 548 -12.70 18.38 30.14
CA ILE A 548 -11.63 18.65 29.17
C ILE A 548 -11.76 20.10 28.66
N PRO A 549 -10.85 21.02 29.03
CA PRO A 549 -10.96 22.42 28.65
C PRO A 549 -10.84 22.61 27.14
N GLY A 550 -11.63 23.53 26.58
CA GLY A 550 -11.59 23.88 25.15
C GLY A 550 -12.16 22.82 24.20
N LEU A 551 -12.59 21.64 24.69
CA LEU A 551 -13.15 20.61 23.83
C LEU A 551 -14.47 21.08 23.19
N LEU A 552 -14.57 20.84 21.88
CA LEU A 552 -15.77 20.92 21.07
C LEU A 552 -16.09 19.50 20.58
N GLY A 553 -17.36 19.16 20.39
CA GLY A 553 -17.67 17.89 19.77
C GLY A 553 -19.11 17.70 19.32
N LYS A 554 -19.35 16.57 18.67
CA LYS A 554 -20.69 16.10 18.31
C LYS A 554 -20.77 14.58 18.49
N THR A 555 -21.78 14.13 19.23
CA THR A 555 -22.08 12.69 19.36
C THR A 555 -22.88 12.18 18.15
N GLY A 556 -22.79 10.89 17.88
CA GLY A 556 -23.63 10.19 16.92
C GLY A 556 -24.04 8.80 17.39
N THR A 557 -25.29 8.47 17.14
CA THR A 557 -25.81 7.10 17.18
C THR A 557 -26.34 6.80 15.78
N ALA A 558 -26.04 5.61 15.25
CA ALA A 558 -26.45 5.18 13.92
C ALA A 558 -26.93 3.73 13.95
N GLU A 559 -28.18 3.50 13.54
CA GLU A 559 -28.74 2.14 13.45
C GLU A 559 -27.95 1.23 12.51
N SER A 560 -27.69 -0.01 12.93
CA SER A 560 -26.97 -1.03 12.15
C SER A 560 -27.94 -2.11 11.65
N GLY A 561 -28.90 -1.73 10.80
CA GLY A 561 -29.93 -2.67 10.32
C GLY A 561 -30.73 -3.26 11.49
N ASN A 562 -30.59 -4.57 11.72
CA ASN A 562 -31.26 -5.28 12.84
C ASN A 562 -30.35 -5.49 14.06
N GLY A 563 -29.11 -4.98 14.04
CA GLY A 563 -28.13 -5.10 15.12
C GLY A 563 -28.03 -3.83 15.97
N PRO A 564 -27.32 -3.90 17.11
CA PRO A 564 -26.93 -2.76 17.93
C PRO A 564 -26.45 -1.55 17.13
N ALA A 565 -26.87 -0.35 17.52
CA ALA A 565 -26.45 0.89 16.87
C ALA A 565 -24.93 1.12 17.01
N HIS A 566 -24.33 1.77 16.02
CA HIS A 566 -22.95 2.25 16.09
C HIS A 566 -22.86 3.56 16.90
N GLY A 567 -21.80 3.67 17.70
CA GLY A 567 -21.47 4.85 18.47
C GLY A 567 -20.40 5.70 17.80
N TRP A 568 -20.62 7.01 17.75
CA TRP A 568 -19.73 7.98 17.14
C TRP A 568 -19.47 9.18 18.07
N PHE A 569 -18.26 9.72 17.98
CA PHE A 569 -17.94 11.05 18.48
C PHE A 569 -16.94 11.72 17.54
N VAL A 570 -17.22 12.96 17.13
CA VAL A 570 -16.23 13.82 16.47
C VAL A 570 -15.86 14.95 17.41
N GLY A 571 -14.57 15.27 17.51
CA GLY A 571 -14.06 16.25 18.46
C GLY A 571 -13.04 17.19 17.85
N ILE A 572 -12.99 18.40 18.39
CA ILE A 572 -11.99 19.42 18.08
C ILE A 572 -11.44 19.95 19.41
N LYS A 573 -10.12 19.99 19.53
CA LYS A 573 -9.43 20.61 20.66
C LYS A 573 -8.19 21.32 20.15
N ASP A 574 -8.18 22.65 20.21
CA ASP A 574 -7.10 23.47 19.66
C ASP A 574 -6.85 23.11 18.18
N ASP A 575 -5.62 22.75 17.79
CA ASP A 575 -5.24 22.28 16.46
C ASP A 575 -5.21 20.74 16.36
N LEU A 576 -6.17 20.08 17.01
CA LEU A 576 -6.43 18.64 16.93
C LEU A 576 -7.89 18.43 16.56
N ALA A 577 -8.14 17.69 15.49
CA ALA A 577 -9.45 17.17 15.14
C ALA A 577 -9.42 15.65 15.10
N PHE A 578 -10.46 15.00 15.58
CA PHE A 578 -10.49 13.55 15.65
C PHE A 578 -11.90 12.98 15.54
N ALA A 579 -11.99 11.71 15.16
CA ALA A 579 -13.20 10.92 15.21
C ALA A 579 -12.95 9.62 15.99
N VAL A 580 -13.96 9.22 16.74
CA VAL A 580 -14.04 7.96 17.47
C VAL A 580 -15.24 7.20 16.95
N PHE A 581 -15.01 5.95 16.58
CA PHE A 581 -16.03 5.01 16.13
C PHE A 581 -16.02 3.78 17.02
N VAL A 582 -17.20 3.31 17.41
CA VAL A 582 -17.40 2.03 18.09
C VAL A 582 -18.57 1.34 17.40
N ALA A 583 -18.30 0.22 16.71
CA ALA A 583 -19.36 -0.56 16.11
C ALA A 583 -20.25 -1.16 17.21
N THR A 584 -21.56 -1.30 16.98
CA THR A 584 -22.45 -2.03 17.89
C THR A 584 -22.35 -1.57 19.36
N GLY A 585 -22.20 -0.25 19.57
CA GLY A 585 -22.06 0.37 20.89
C GLY A 585 -23.40 0.68 21.57
N ASP A 586 -24.53 0.38 20.90
CA ASP A 586 -25.92 0.68 21.28
C ASP A 586 -26.27 2.16 21.46
N SER A 587 -25.26 3.02 21.66
CA SER A 587 -25.37 4.45 21.84
C SER A 587 -24.04 5.14 21.50
N SER A 588 -24.02 6.47 21.54
CA SER A 588 -22.78 7.24 21.44
C SER A 588 -21.87 7.15 22.68
N ALA A 589 -22.35 6.64 23.82
CA ALA A 589 -21.62 6.71 25.09
C ALA A 589 -20.25 5.98 25.07
N PRO A 590 -20.09 4.78 24.48
CA PRO A 590 -18.78 4.15 24.38
C PRO A 590 -17.76 4.97 23.58
N ALA A 591 -18.19 5.62 22.50
CA ALA A 591 -17.32 6.49 21.70
C ALA A 591 -16.92 7.75 22.47
N VAL A 592 -17.84 8.35 23.23
CA VAL A 592 -17.56 9.48 24.14
C VAL A 592 -16.56 9.06 25.24
N GLN A 593 -16.73 7.88 25.85
CA GLN A 593 -15.80 7.38 26.88
C GLN A 593 -14.40 7.12 26.30
N ALA A 594 -14.30 6.52 25.12
CA ALA A 594 -13.04 6.31 24.43
C ALA A 594 -12.37 7.65 24.07
N ALA A 595 -13.11 8.64 23.59
CA ALA A 595 -12.60 10.00 23.38
C ALA A 595 -12.04 10.61 24.68
N GLY A 596 -12.74 10.41 25.80
CA GLY A 596 -12.28 10.87 27.11
C GLY A 596 -11.03 10.15 27.62
N ARG A 597 -10.83 8.86 27.30
CA ARG A 597 -9.58 8.14 27.62
C ARG A 597 -8.43 8.58 26.72
N PHE A 598 -8.71 8.94 25.47
CA PHE A 598 -7.72 9.40 24.51
C PHE A 598 -7.14 10.78 24.87
N LEU A 599 -7.98 11.68 25.39
CA LEU A 599 -7.60 13.07 25.66
C LEU A 599 -7.06 13.34 27.08
N ARG A 600 -7.14 12.37 27.99
CA ARG A 600 -6.66 12.46 29.38
C ARG A 600 -5.38 11.66 29.56
#